data_AF-A0A0N5D0L3-F1
#
_entry.id   AF-A0A0N5D0L3-F1
#
_cell.length_a   1.000
_cell.length_b   1.000
_cell.length_c   1.000
_cell.angle_alpha   90.00
_cell.angle_beta   90.00
_cell.angle_gamma   90.00
#
_symmetry.space_group_name_H-M   'P 1'
#
loop_
_entity.id
_entity.type
_entity.pdbx_description
1 polymer ?
#
loop_
_entity_poly.entity_id
_entity_poly.type
_entity_poly.pdbx_seq_one_letter_code
_entity_poly.pdbx_strand_id
1 'polypeptide(L)'
;MTKKGRKPITHEKRALIDRLSGYKSCFKVLSNQLNHYLPRLYRKKYPLAFIEVCECNLARFPQVEEFVKSNMVKKWQACVKVRHVRGTLPTIKLLDAQAAEVKKIMNIEKWDTDAITEFLNTWLEC
;
A
#
# COMPACT_ATOMS: atom_id res chain seq x y z
N MET A 1 -34.10 41.71 30.82
CA MET A 1 -33.30 40.85 29.90
C MET A 1 -32.16 41.67 29.31
N THR A 2 -30.98 41.68 29.93
CA THR A 2 -29.83 42.45 29.45
C THR A 2 -28.99 41.63 28.47
N LYS A 3 -29.03 42.01 27.19
CA LYS A 3 -28.14 41.45 26.15
C LYS A 3 -26.72 41.94 26.43
N LYS A 4 -25.81 41.05 26.85
CA LYS A 4 -24.37 41.36 26.95
C LYS A 4 -23.83 41.65 25.55
N GLY A 5 -23.62 42.93 25.23
CA GLY A 5 -22.94 43.36 24.01
C GLY A 5 -21.49 42.88 24.01
N ARG A 6 -21.08 42.11 22.99
CA ARG A 6 -19.67 41.73 22.79
C ARG A 6 -18.88 43.00 22.46
N LYS A 7 -17.87 43.31 23.27
CA LYS A 7 -16.93 44.39 22.99
C LYS A 7 -16.24 44.16 21.63
N PRO A 8 -16.05 45.21 20.80
CA PRO A 8 -15.39 45.09 19.51
C PRO A 8 -13.95 44.60 19.68
N ILE A 9 -13.50 43.76 18.76
CA ILE A 9 -12.16 43.18 18.75
C ILE A 9 -11.18 44.30 18.36
N THR A 10 -10.19 44.57 19.20
CA THR A 10 -9.15 45.57 18.92
C THR A 10 -8.29 45.13 17.73
N HIS A 11 -7.74 46.09 16.98
CA HIS A 11 -6.89 45.82 15.81
C HIS A 11 -5.75 44.82 16.12
N GLU A 12 -5.16 44.94 17.30
CA GLU A 12 -4.12 44.04 17.82
C GLU A 12 -4.63 42.59 18.00
N LYS A 13 -5.85 42.41 18.52
CA LYS A 13 -6.47 41.09 18.65
C LYS A 13 -6.80 40.47 17.29
N ARG A 14 -7.12 41.29 16.27
CA ARG A 14 -7.34 40.82 14.89
C ARG A 14 -6.06 40.26 14.28
N ALA A 15 -4.96 41.00 14.39
CA ALA A 15 -3.64 40.58 13.91
C ALA A 15 -3.15 39.27 14.57
N LEU A 16 -3.46 39.08 15.85
CA LEU A 16 -3.12 37.85 16.59
C LEU A 16 -3.93 36.65 16.07
N ILE A 17 -5.22 36.84 15.77
CA ILE A 17 -6.07 35.79 15.16
C ILE A 17 -5.55 35.40 13.78
N ASP A 18 -5.13 36.37 12.96
CA ASP A 18 -4.61 36.11 11.61
C ASP A 18 -3.27 35.36 11.66
N ARG A 19 -2.39 35.68 12.62
CA ARG A 19 -1.17 34.88 12.86
C ARG A 19 -1.51 33.46 13.29
N LEU A 20 -2.44 33.30 14.23
CA LEU A 20 -2.88 31.98 14.70
C LEU A 20 -3.54 31.14 13.60
N SER A 21 -4.25 31.76 12.65
CA SER A 21 -4.84 31.06 11.52
C SER A 21 -3.76 30.56 10.54
N GLY A 22 -2.72 31.38 10.31
CA GLY A 22 -1.53 30.97 9.54
C GLY A 22 -0.82 29.76 10.12
N TYR A 23 -0.62 29.73 11.44
CA TYR A 23 -0.04 28.56 12.13
C TYR A 23 -0.91 27.31 11.99
N LYS A 24 -2.24 27.44 12.11
CA LYS A 24 -3.17 26.31 11.90
C LYS A 24 -3.12 25.77 10.47
N SER A 25 -3.02 26.66 9.48
CA SER A 25 -2.88 26.28 8.07
C SER A 25 -1.60 25.48 7.84
N CYS A 26 -0.46 26.00 8.32
CA CYS A 26 0.83 25.33 8.22
C CYS A 26 0.83 23.95 8.91
N PHE A 27 0.27 23.86 10.12
CA PHE A 27 0.12 22.58 10.83
C PHE A 27 -0.72 21.57 10.04
N LYS A 28 -1.80 22.03 9.37
CA LYS A 28 -2.64 21.15 8.56
C LYS A 28 -1.93 20.64 7.31
N VAL A 29 -1.10 21.47 6.66
CA VAL A 29 -0.25 21.05 5.54
C VAL A 29 0.76 19.99 5.99
N LEU A 30 1.48 20.25 7.08
CA LEU A 30 2.46 19.30 7.64
C LEU A 30 1.80 17.99 8.09
N SER A 31 0.64 18.06 8.73
CA SER A 31 -0.16 16.88 9.12
C SER A 31 -0.60 16.06 7.91
N ASN A 32 -1.08 16.69 6.85
CA ASN A 32 -1.45 15.99 5.62
C ASN A 32 -0.26 15.32 4.95
N GLN A 33 0.90 15.99 4.89
CA GLN A 33 2.12 15.36 4.38
C GLN A 33 2.53 14.17 5.24
N LEU A 34 2.58 14.31 6.57
CA LEU A 34 2.91 13.19 7.47
C LEU A 34 1.94 12.02 7.29
N ASN A 35 0.63 12.27 7.20
CA ASN A 35 -0.37 11.21 6.99
C ASN A 35 -0.23 10.53 5.62
N HIS A 36 0.27 11.22 4.60
CA HIS A 36 0.57 10.59 3.31
C HIS A 36 1.82 9.69 3.37
N TYR A 37 2.84 10.10 4.14
CA TYR A 37 4.13 9.42 4.21
C TYR A 37 4.17 8.28 5.24
N LEU A 38 3.55 8.45 6.41
CA LEU A 38 3.59 7.47 7.52
C LEU A 38 3.09 6.06 7.11
N PRO A 39 2.01 5.87 6.33
CA PRO A 39 1.58 4.54 5.88
C PRO A 39 2.53 3.86 4.90
N ARG A 40 3.48 4.60 4.30
CA ARG A 40 4.56 4.02 3.50
C ARG A 40 5.73 3.60 4.39
N LEU A 41 6.04 4.39 5.42
CA LEU A 41 7.14 4.12 6.35
C LEU A 41 6.84 3.00 7.36
N TYR A 42 5.59 2.89 7.81
CA TYR A 42 5.14 1.88 8.78
C TYR A 42 4.23 0.81 8.13
N ARG A 43 4.47 0.50 6.86
CA ARG A 43 3.68 -0.51 6.17
C ARG A 43 4.07 -1.90 6.68
N LYS A 44 3.08 -2.67 7.13
CA LYS A 44 3.28 -4.07 7.49
C LYS A 44 3.78 -4.83 6.26
N LYS A 45 5.01 -5.35 6.36
CA LYS A 45 5.59 -6.27 5.38
C LYS A 45 5.25 -7.71 5.77
N TYR A 46 5.42 -8.61 4.81
CA TYR A 46 5.07 -10.02 4.93
C TYR A 46 6.31 -10.86 4.63
N PRO A 47 6.58 -11.91 5.41
CA PRO A 47 7.76 -12.74 5.21
C PRO A 47 7.65 -13.64 3.98
N LEU A 48 6.44 -14.00 3.56
CA LEU A 48 6.19 -14.98 2.50
C LEU A 48 5.07 -14.56 1.54
N ALA A 49 5.18 -15.00 0.28
CA ALA A 49 4.12 -14.92 -0.71
C ALA A 49 3.99 -16.18 -1.56
N PHE A 50 2.75 -16.53 -1.92
CA PHE A 50 2.45 -17.50 -2.97
C PHE A 50 1.88 -16.83 -4.20
N ILE A 51 2.40 -17.18 -5.36
CA ILE A 51 1.80 -16.85 -6.66
C ILE A 51 1.06 -18.10 -7.12
N GLU A 52 -0.27 -18.05 -7.09
CA GLU A 52 -1.13 -19.13 -7.53
C GLU A 52 -1.56 -18.91 -8.97
N VAL A 53 -1.32 -19.92 -9.82
CA VAL A 53 -1.67 -19.93 -11.26
C VAL A 53 -2.28 -21.28 -11.64
N CYS A 54 -3.13 -21.35 -12.65
CA CYS A 54 -3.47 -22.64 -13.28
C CYS A 54 -2.62 -22.82 -14.54
N GLU A 55 -1.87 -23.91 -14.64
CA GLU A 55 -1.14 -24.21 -15.88
C GLU A 55 -2.08 -24.30 -17.09
N CYS A 56 -3.33 -24.71 -16.85
CA CYS A 56 -4.39 -24.82 -17.86
C CYS A 56 -4.80 -23.49 -18.51
N ASN A 57 -4.61 -22.36 -17.83
CA ASN A 57 -5.06 -21.05 -18.31
C ASN A 57 -3.94 -20.00 -18.37
N LEU A 58 -2.73 -20.34 -17.93
CA LEU A 58 -1.61 -19.41 -17.79
C LEU A 58 -1.23 -18.72 -19.11
N ALA A 59 -1.33 -19.45 -20.23
CA ALA A 59 -1.09 -18.91 -21.58
C ALA A 59 -2.00 -17.72 -21.97
N ARG A 60 -3.13 -17.52 -21.26
CA ARG A 60 -4.02 -16.37 -21.44
C ARG A 60 -3.49 -15.10 -20.77
N PHE A 61 -2.48 -15.23 -19.92
CA PHE A 61 -1.90 -14.18 -19.11
C PHE A 61 -0.39 -14.10 -19.39
N PRO A 62 0.03 -13.73 -20.61
CA PRO A 62 1.42 -13.86 -21.06
C PRO A 62 2.43 -13.12 -20.16
N GLN A 63 2.03 -11.99 -19.58
CA GLN A 63 2.88 -11.23 -18.67
C GLN A 63 3.09 -11.94 -17.32
N VAL A 64 2.06 -12.60 -16.80
CA VAL A 64 2.17 -13.44 -15.60
C VAL A 64 2.96 -14.69 -15.92
N GLU A 65 2.71 -15.32 -17.08
CA GLU A 65 3.43 -16.50 -17.55
C GLU A 65 4.94 -16.23 -17.61
N GLU A 66 5.31 -15.12 -18.25
CA GLU A 66 6.69 -14.65 -18.31
C GLU A 66 7.27 -14.54 -16.89
N PHE A 67 6.58 -13.82 -16.00
CA PHE A 67 7.05 -13.65 -14.62
C PHE A 67 7.32 -14.98 -13.90
N VAL A 68 6.41 -15.96 -14.01
CA VAL A 68 6.56 -17.24 -13.29
C VAL A 68 7.51 -18.22 -13.96
N LYS A 69 7.69 -18.17 -15.29
CA LYS A 69 8.54 -19.11 -16.05
C LYS A 69 9.96 -18.62 -16.28
N SER A 70 10.22 -17.32 -16.44
CA SER A 70 11.53 -16.79 -16.86
C SER A 70 12.51 -16.51 -15.71
N ASN A 71 12.45 -17.30 -14.64
CA ASN A 71 13.28 -17.15 -13.42
C ASN A 71 13.10 -15.81 -12.66
N MET A 72 12.19 -14.90 -13.06
CA MET A 72 12.02 -13.62 -12.35
C MET A 72 11.70 -13.83 -10.85
N VAL A 73 10.90 -14.85 -10.52
CA VAL A 73 10.58 -15.23 -9.14
C VAL A 73 11.82 -15.50 -8.29
N LYS A 74 12.92 -15.98 -8.88
CA LYS A 74 14.16 -16.29 -8.14
C LYS A 74 14.79 -15.08 -7.48
N LYS A 75 14.44 -13.86 -7.92
CA LYS A 75 14.86 -12.61 -7.26
C LYS A 75 14.48 -12.57 -5.77
N TRP A 76 13.40 -13.24 -5.37
CA TRP A 76 12.93 -13.30 -3.98
C TRP A 76 13.23 -14.64 -3.28
N GLN A 77 14.11 -15.47 -3.86
CA GLN A 77 14.63 -16.70 -3.24
C GLN A 77 13.54 -17.57 -2.56
N ALA A 78 13.61 -17.72 -1.23
CA ALA A 78 12.70 -18.56 -0.45
C ALA A 78 11.38 -17.86 -0.09
N CYS A 79 11.30 -16.52 -0.23
CA CYS A 79 10.13 -15.76 0.17
C CYS A 79 8.92 -15.98 -0.74
N VAL A 80 9.16 -16.09 -2.06
CA VAL A 80 8.10 -16.21 -3.06
C VAL A 80 8.11 -17.62 -3.63
N LYS A 81 6.95 -18.29 -3.59
CA LYS A 81 6.78 -19.61 -4.22
C LYS A 81 5.64 -19.59 -5.22
N VAL A 82 5.85 -20.21 -6.38
CA VAL A 82 4.78 -20.43 -7.36
C VAL A 82 4.03 -21.72 -6.99
N ARG A 83 2.69 -21.67 -7.01
CA ARG A 83 1.82 -22.82 -6.76
C ARG A 83 0.87 -23.00 -7.94
N HIS A 84 0.87 -24.19 -8.53
CA HIS A 84 -0.04 -24.53 -9.62
C HIS A 84 -1.35 -25.06 -9.02
N VAL A 85 -2.40 -24.25 -9.06
CA VAL A 85 -3.73 -24.56 -8.51
C VAL A 85 -4.73 -24.60 -9.66
N ARG A 86 -5.38 -25.75 -9.87
CA ARG A 86 -6.33 -25.91 -10.98
C ARG A 86 -7.52 -24.96 -10.85
N GLY A 87 -7.90 -24.33 -11.95
CA GLY A 87 -9.05 -23.42 -12.02
C GLY A 87 -8.84 -22.04 -11.40
N THR A 88 -7.67 -21.77 -10.79
CA THR A 88 -7.39 -20.44 -10.23
C THR A 88 -7.05 -19.44 -11.33
N LEU A 89 -7.38 -18.18 -11.08
CA LEU A 89 -6.85 -17.04 -11.83
C LEU A 89 -5.53 -16.59 -11.19
N PRO A 90 -4.60 -16.03 -11.97
CA PRO A 90 -3.36 -15.44 -11.44
C PRO A 90 -3.59 -14.58 -10.20
N THR A 91 -3.05 -15.05 -9.08
CA THR A 91 -3.29 -14.44 -7.76
C THR A 91 -2.02 -14.45 -6.92
N ILE A 92 -1.74 -13.35 -6.23
CA ILE A 92 -0.71 -13.29 -5.18
C ILE A 92 -1.39 -13.38 -3.82
N LYS A 93 -0.88 -14.26 -2.96
CA LYS A 93 -1.28 -14.39 -1.55
C LYS A 93 -0.09 -14.06 -0.66
N LEU A 94 -0.23 -13.08 0.22
CA LEU A 94 0.77 -12.76 1.24
C LEU A 94 0.45 -13.53 2.52
N LEU A 95 1.46 -14.16 3.11
CA LEU A 95 1.32 -15.05 4.26
C LEU A 95 2.07 -14.55 5.48
N ASP A 96 1.76 -15.14 6.63
CA ASP A 96 2.60 -15.04 7.83
C ASP A 96 3.88 -15.88 7.72
N ALA A 97 4.74 -15.78 8.75
CA ALA A 97 6.06 -16.41 8.78
C ALA A 97 6.00 -17.95 8.70
N GLN A 98 4.91 -18.53 9.17
CA GLN A 98 4.69 -19.98 9.19
C GLN A 98 4.04 -20.50 7.90
N ALA A 99 3.71 -19.62 6.95
CA ALA A 99 2.91 -19.93 5.77
C ALA A 99 1.55 -20.57 6.10
N ALA A 100 1.03 -20.35 7.31
CA ALA A 100 -0.17 -20.99 7.81
C ALA A 100 -1.41 -20.19 7.43
N GLU A 101 -1.35 -18.87 7.55
CA GLU A 101 -2.48 -17.99 7.26
C GLU A 101 -2.20 -17.03 6.11
N VAL A 102 -3.20 -16.90 5.23
CA VAL A 102 -3.21 -15.88 4.18
C VAL A 102 -3.69 -14.56 4.79
N LYS A 103 -2.84 -13.55 4.75
CA LYS A 103 -3.13 -12.21 5.29
C LYS A 103 -3.67 -11.25 4.25
N LYS A 104 -3.29 -11.44 2.98
CA LYS A 104 -3.76 -10.58 1.87
C LYS A 104 -3.78 -11.36 0.55
N ILE A 105 -4.75 -11.04 -0.30
CA ILE A 105 -4.94 -11.65 -1.63
C ILE A 105 -5.04 -10.52 -2.66
N MET A 106 -4.35 -10.67 -3.79
CA MET A 106 -4.38 -9.75 -4.92
C MET A 106 -4.57 -10.53 -6.22
N ASN A 107 -5.57 -10.13 -7.02
CA ASN A 107 -5.70 -10.59 -8.40
C ASN A 107 -4.68 -9.84 -9.28
N ILE A 108 -3.94 -10.58 -10.11
CA ILE A 108 -2.88 -10.04 -10.96
C ILE A 108 -3.09 -10.33 -12.46
N GLU A 109 -4.31 -10.68 -12.87
CA GLU A 109 -4.64 -11.00 -14.28
C GLU A 109 -4.27 -9.89 -15.27
N LYS A 110 -4.32 -8.63 -14.80
CA LYS A 110 -4.08 -7.44 -15.61
C LYS A 110 -2.75 -6.75 -15.31
N TRP A 111 -1.91 -7.37 -14.48
CA TRP A 111 -0.63 -6.77 -14.09
C TRP A 111 0.45 -7.15 -15.08
N ASP A 112 1.36 -6.21 -15.32
CA ASP A 112 2.61 -6.47 -16.01
C ASP A 112 3.68 -6.99 -15.03
N THR A 113 4.82 -7.41 -15.57
CA THR A 113 5.95 -7.94 -14.79
C THR A 113 6.52 -6.89 -13.82
N ASP A 114 6.48 -5.62 -14.19
CA ASP A 114 6.98 -4.50 -13.40
C ASP A 114 6.06 -4.23 -12.20
N ALA A 115 4.75 -4.21 -12.38
CA ALA A 115 3.77 -4.06 -11.31
C ALA A 115 3.84 -5.22 -10.31
N ILE A 116 4.00 -6.46 -10.78
CA ILE A 116 4.22 -7.62 -9.91
C ILE A 116 5.52 -7.42 -9.11
N THR A 117 6.60 -6.99 -9.76
CA THR A 117 7.89 -6.75 -9.13
C THR A 117 7.83 -5.66 -8.08
N GLU A 118 7.23 -4.51 -8.40
CA GLU A 118 7.06 -3.39 -7.47
C GLU A 118 6.22 -3.80 -6.26
N PHE A 119 5.14 -4.54 -6.49
CA PHE A 119 4.29 -5.06 -5.43
C PHE A 119 5.09 -5.95 -4.48
N LEU A 120 5.81 -6.94 -4.99
CA LEU A 120 6.59 -7.86 -4.14
C LEU A 120 7.69 -7.12 -3.36
N ASN A 121 8.43 -6.18 -3.98
CA ASN A 121 9.44 -5.38 -3.29
C ASN A 121 8.83 -4.50 -2.17
N THR A 122 7.62 -3.98 -2.40
CA THR A 122 6.94 -3.11 -1.44
C THR A 122 6.44 -3.89 -0.23
N TRP A 123 5.94 -5.11 -0.46
CA TRP A 123 5.17 -5.85 0.56
C TRP A 123 5.95 -6.98 1.22
N LEU A 124 7.10 -7.41 0.68
CA LEU A 124 7.90 -8.49 1.28
C LEU A 124 9.07 -7.97 2.14
N GLU A 125 9.48 -8.82 3.08
CA GLU A 125 10.62 -8.60 3.99
C GLU A 125 11.96 -9.13 3.46
N CYS A 126 11.98 -9.61 2.22
CA CYS A 126 13.21 -9.84 1.47
C CYS A 126 13.83 -8.47 1.05
#